data_AF-A0A2M8HSQ2-F1
#
_entry.id   AF-A0A2M8HSQ2-F1
#
_cell.length_a   1.000
_cell.length_b   1.000
_cell.length_c   1.000
_cell.angle_alpha   90.00
_cell.angle_beta   90.00
_cell.angle_gamma   90.00
#
_symmetry.space_group_name_H-M   'P 1'
#
loop_
_entity.id
_entity.type
_entity.pdbx_description
1 polymer ?
#
loop_
_entity_poly.entity_id
_entity_poly.type
_entity_poly.pdbx_seq_one_letter_code
_entity_poly.pdbx_strand_id
1 'polypeptide(L)'
;MEDESVIKTQPSSEILFLEKVAKGDLLAARELLDRGVSIHVKDSLGNSALIKACDAEDKEMVEMLLSKGANYNQRNLAGETALYRAVFRGNLPLVQILSKSGAEIHVKTVSGESLYELAEERGEDAILEYLNALTKSK
;
A
#
# COMPACT_ATOMS: atom_id res chain seq x y z
N MET A 1 -26.71 23.65 6.02
CA MET A 1 -26.64 22.69 4.92
C MET A 1 -25.32 22.98 4.23
N GLU A 2 -24.26 22.35 4.73
CA GLU A 2 -22.92 22.56 4.20
C GLU A 2 -22.87 21.87 2.83
N ASP A 3 -22.44 22.62 1.83
CA ASP A 3 -22.40 22.23 0.44
C ASP A 3 -21.45 21.04 0.24
N GLU A 4 -22.00 19.87 -0.11
CA GLU A 4 -21.26 18.63 -0.38
C GLU A 4 -20.21 18.76 -1.51
N SER A 5 -20.20 19.90 -2.24
CA SER A 5 -19.17 20.19 -3.25
C SER A 5 -17.86 20.75 -2.67
N VAL A 6 -17.82 21.23 -1.42
CA VAL A 6 -16.64 21.94 -0.86
C VAL A 6 -15.55 20.99 -0.31
N ILE A 7 -15.87 19.73 -0.01
CA ILE A 7 -14.90 18.78 0.59
C ILE A 7 -13.93 18.19 -0.45
N LYS A 8 -14.27 18.26 -1.75
CA LYS A 8 -13.62 17.45 -2.79
C LYS A 8 -12.21 17.89 -3.18
N THR A 9 -11.71 19.05 -2.77
CA THR A 9 -10.46 19.62 -3.32
C THR A 9 -9.67 20.55 -2.38
N GLN A 10 -9.68 20.32 -1.06
CA GLN A 10 -8.74 21.03 -0.18
C GLN A 10 -7.48 20.17 0.01
N PRO A 11 -6.25 20.69 -0.26
CA PRO A 11 -5.00 19.97 0.00
C PRO A 11 -4.93 19.41 1.44
N SER A 12 -5.61 20.07 2.37
CA SER A 12 -5.79 19.70 3.77
C SER A 12 -6.46 18.33 3.95
N SER A 13 -7.47 17.97 3.14
CA SER A 13 -8.23 16.71 3.32
C SER A 13 -7.50 15.50 2.77
N GLU A 14 -6.79 15.65 1.65
CA GLU A 14 -5.96 14.60 1.07
C GLU A 14 -4.76 14.27 1.96
N ILE A 15 -4.09 15.31 2.50
CA ILE A 15 -3.02 15.17 3.48
C ILE A 15 -3.56 14.52 4.77
N LEU A 16 -4.72 14.98 5.25
CA LEU A 16 -5.36 14.41 6.43
C LEU A 16 -5.68 12.92 6.24
N PHE A 17 -6.19 12.51 5.07
CA PHE A 17 -6.47 11.10 4.80
C PHE A 17 -5.21 10.23 4.91
N LEU A 18 -4.09 10.66 4.30
CA LEU A 18 -2.82 9.95 4.43
C LEU A 18 -2.29 9.92 5.87
N GLU A 19 -2.52 10.98 6.65
CA GLU A 19 -2.19 11.03 8.08
C GLU A 19 -3.01 10.01 8.88
N LYS A 20 -4.33 9.91 8.62
CA LYS A 20 -5.21 8.93 9.28
C LYS A 20 -4.80 7.50 8.97
N VAL A 21 -4.48 7.22 7.71
CA VAL A 21 -3.94 5.93 7.29
C VAL A 21 -2.63 5.61 8.01
N ALA A 22 -1.69 6.55 8.07
CA ALA A 22 -0.40 6.35 8.74
C ALA A 22 -0.51 6.14 10.27
N LYS A 23 -1.59 6.64 10.88
CA LYS A 23 -1.88 6.49 12.32
C LYS A 23 -2.74 5.26 12.65
N GLY A 24 -3.19 4.50 11.65
CA GLY A 24 -4.10 3.36 11.85
C GLY A 24 -5.53 3.77 12.25
N ASP A 25 -5.92 5.02 11.98
CA ASP A 25 -7.27 5.53 12.30
C ASP A 25 -8.25 5.08 11.22
N LEU A 26 -8.61 3.78 11.27
CA LEU A 26 -9.44 3.09 10.27
C LEU A 26 -10.81 3.77 10.07
N LEU A 27 -11.43 4.20 11.17
CA LEU A 27 -12.74 4.86 11.14
C LEU A 27 -12.64 6.21 10.43
N ALA A 28 -11.70 7.08 10.83
CA ALA A 28 -11.55 8.39 10.19
C ALA A 28 -11.12 8.27 8.72
N ALA A 29 -10.23 7.33 8.39
CA ALA A 29 -9.82 7.06 7.01
C ALA A 29 -11.03 6.65 6.14
N ARG A 30 -11.89 5.76 6.65
CA ARG A 30 -13.12 5.33 5.97
C ARG A 30 -14.10 6.48 5.79
N GLU A 31 -14.35 7.27 6.84
CA GLU A 31 -15.24 8.43 6.77
C GLU A 31 -14.78 9.45 5.71
N LEU A 32 -13.47 9.70 5.61
CA LEU A 32 -12.92 10.60 4.60
C LEU A 32 -13.15 10.09 3.17
N LEU A 33 -12.97 8.78 2.93
CA LEU A 33 -13.30 8.17 1.65
C LEU A 33 -14.79 8.25 1.33
N ASP A 34 -15.66 8.02 2.31
CA ASP A 34 -17.11 8.10 2.14
C ASP A 34 -17.58 9.54 1.86
N ARG A 35 -16.83 10.55 2.33
CA ARG A 35 -17.00 11.99 1.98
C ARG A 35 -16.43 12.36 0.61
N GLY A 36 -15.87 11.42 -0.13
CA GLY A 36 -15.37 11.62 -1.48
C GLY A 36 -13.93 12.12 -1.58
N VAL A 37 -13.12 12.00 -0.53
CA VAL A 37 -11.66 12.17 -0.65
C VAL A 37 -11.12 11.09 -1.59
N SER A 38 -10.24 11.49 -2.51
CA SER A 38 -9.64 10.55 -3.45
C SER A 38 -8.79 9.50 -2.73
N ILE A 39 -8.99 8.22 -3.05
CA ILE A 39 -8.13 7.14 -2.55
C ILE A 39 -6.75 7.11 -3.22
N HIS A 40 -6.60 7.81 -4.36
CA HIS A 40 -5.39 7.81 -5.18
C HIS A 40 -4.40 8.93 -4.80
N VAL A 41 -4.62 9.59 -3.66
CA VAL A 41 -3.72 10.63 -3.14
C VAL A 41 -2.35 10.06 -2.78
N LYS A 42 -1.34 10.94 -2.83
CA LYS A 42 0.06 10.60 -2.56
C LYS A 42 0.71 11.70 -1.73
N ASP A 43 1.66 11.31 -0.89
CA ASP A 43 2.51 12.28 -0.20
C ASP A 43 3.61 12.84 -1.13
N SER A 44 4.46 13.71 -0.59
CA SER A 44 5.58 14.32 -1.32
C SER A 44 6.66 13.32 -1.77
N LEU A 45 6.68 12.11 -1.22
CA LEU A 45 7.56 11.01 -1.62
C LEU A 45 6.86 10.06 -2.61
N GLY A 46 5.64 10.38 -3.04
CA GLY A 46 4.84 9.56 -3.93
C GLY A 46 4.20 8.35 -3.24
N ASN A 47 4.24 8.24 -1.91
CA ASN A 47 3.61 7.13 -1.20
C ASN A 47 2.09 7.27 -1.25
N SER A 48 1.42 6.25 -1.77
CA SER A 48 -0.03 6.12 -1.70
C SER A 48 -0.49 5.74 -0.29
N ALA A 49 -1.80 5.85 -0.04
CA ALA A 49 -2.40 5.32 1.18
C ALA A 49 -2.06 3.83 1.40
N LEU A 50 -2.08 3.02 0.34
CA LEU A 50 -1.80 1.59 0.46
C LEU A 50 -0.33 1.32 0.83
N ILE A 51 0.62 2.11 0.31
CA ILE A 51 2.03 2.03 0.72
C ILE A 51 2.17 2.39 2.22
N LYS A 52 1.52 3.46 2.67
CA LYS A 52 1.53 3.88 4.08
C LYS A 52 0.92 2.82 5.02
N ALA A 53 -0.18 2.20 4.62
CA ALA A 53 -0.81 1.14 5.40
C ALA A 53 0.11 -0.09 5.55
N CYS A 54 0.85 -0.45 4.49
CA CYS A 54 1.85 -1.52 4.56
C CYS A 54 3.04 -1.14 5.44
N ASP A 55 3.50 0.12 5.40
CA ASP A 55 4.53 0.61 6.31
C ASP A 55 4.12 0.57 7.78
N ALA A 56 2.83 0.80 8.06
CA ALA A 56 2.23 0.70 9.38
C ALA A 56 1.88 -0.74 9.79
N GLU A 57 2.07 -1.72 8.89
CA GLU A 57 1.70 -3.12 9.08
C GLU A 57 0.21 -3.35 9.42
N ASP A 58 -0.65 -2.41 9.03
CA ASP A 58 -2.07 -2.41 9.36
C ASP A 58 -2.87 -3.21 8.32
N LYS A 59 -3.11 -4.47 8.62
CA LYS A 59 -3.87 -5.40 7.77
C LYS A 59 -5.28 -4.92 7.48
N GLU A 60 -6.00 -4.40 8.48
CA GLU A 60 -7.40 -4.00 8.32
C GLU A 60 -7.51 -2.76 7.42
N MET A 61 -6.58 -1.83 7.56
CA MET A 61 -6.44 -0.69 6.66
C MET A 61 -6.09 -1.12 5.23
N VAL A 62 -5.16 -2.06 5.06
CA VAL A 62 -4.80 -2.60 3.72
C VAL A 62 -6.03 -3.22 3.05
N GLU A 63 -6.76 -4.09 3.74
CA GLU A 63 -7.97 -4.72 3.21
C GLU A 63 -9.05 -3.69 2.86
N MET A 64 -9.26 -2.69 3.73
CA MET A 64 -10.21 -1.60 3.47
C MET A 64 -9.82 -0.82 2.21
N LEU A 65 -8.56 -0.41 2.07
CA LEU A 65 -8.08 0.35 0.92
C LEU A 65 -8.21 -0.44 -0.39
N LEU A 66 -7.86 -1.74 -0.38
CA LEU A 66 -8.04 -2.63 -1.53
C LEU A 66 -9.52 -2.77 -1.90
N SER A 67 -10.41 -2.94 -0.92
CA SER A 67 -11.86 -3.03 -1.17
C SER A 67 -12.45 -1.76 -1.78
N LYS A 68 -11.83 -0.60 -1.53
CA LYS A 68 -12.19 0.71 -2.07
C LYS A 68 -11.48 1.03 -3.40
N GLY A 69 -10.73 0.08 -3.97
CA GLY A 69 -10.11 0.22 -5.29
C GLY A 69 -8.75 0.91 -5.28
N ALA A 70 -8.00 0.87 -4.16
CA ALA A 70 -6.63 1.37 -4.16
C ALA A 70 -5.76 0.65 -5.21
N ASN A 71 -4.93 1.40 -5.92
CA ASN A 71 -4.02 0.85 -6.92
C ASN A 71 -2.85 0.13 -6.23
N TYR A 72 -2.87 -1.20 -6.23
CA TYR A 72 -1.85 -2.04 -5.63
C TYR A 72 -0.50 -2.04 -6.37
N ASN A 73 -0.47 -1.66 -7.65
CA ASN A 73 0.75 -1.51 -8.44
C ASN A 73 1.26 -0.07 -8.48
N GLN A 74 0.67 0.84 -7.70
CA GLN A 74 1.19 2.21 -7.60
C GLN A 74 2.60 2.21 -7.01
N ARG A 75 3.49 2.92 -7.68
CA ARG A 75 4.89 3.10 -7.29
C ARG A 75 5.12 4.48 -6.68
N ASN A 76 5.94 4.56 -5.63
CA ASN A 76 6.43 5.83 -5.08
C ASN A 76 7.66 6.35 -5.88
N LEU A 77 8.30 7.43 -5.42
CA LEU A 77 9.45 8.02 -6.13
C LEU A 77 10.71 7.12 -6.12
N ALA A 78 10.84 6.21 -5.15
CA ALA A 78 11.89 5.18 -5.14
C ALA A 78 11.53 3.96 -6.02
N GLY A 79 10.35 3.99 -6.65
CA GLY A 79 9.85 2.90 -7.46
C GLY A 79 9.30 1.73 -6.64
N GLU A 80 9.06 1.91 -5.34
CA GLU A 80 8.56 0.87 -4.44
C GLU A 80 7.02 0.80 -4.51
N THR A 81 6.47 -0.42 -4.44
CA THR A 81 5.03 -0.68 -4.36
C THR A 81 4.59 -0.99 -2.93
N ALA A 82 3.29 -1.10 -2.70
CA ALA A 82 2.76 -1.60 -1.43
C ALA A 82 3.29 -3.00 -1.10
N LEU A 83 3.38 -3.88 -2.11
CA LEU A 83 3.95 -5.22 -1.95
C LEU A 83 5.43 -5.18 -1.58
N TYR A 84 6.20 -4.27 -2.17
CA TYR A 84 7.59 -4.05 -1.76
C TYR A 84 7.70 -3.68 -0.28
N ARG A 85 6.87 -2.75 0.21
CA ARG A 85 6.88 -2.39 1.63
C ARG A 85 6.44 -3.54 2.53
N ALA A 86 5.47 -4.36 2.13
CA ALA A 86 5.10 -5.55 2.90
C ALA A 86 6.26 -6.55 3.04
N VAL A 87 7.04 -6.76 1.96
CA VAL A 87 8.26 -7.59 2.00
C VAL A 87 9.34 -6.94 2.87
N PHE A 88 9.56 -5.63 2.74
CA PHE A 88 10.51 -4.88 3.56
C PHE A 88 10.22 -5.01 5.07
N ARG A 89 8.95 -5.11 5.45
CA ARG A 89 8.51 -5.32 6.84
C ARG A 89 8.58 -6.78 7.30
N GLY A 90 8.86 -7.74 6.42
CA GLY A 90 8.80 -9.18 6.75
C GLY A 90 7.36 -9.67 6.98
N ASN A 91 6.36 -8.91 6.57
CA ASN A 91 4.96 -9.19 6.90
C ASN A 91 4.32 -10.12 5.86
N LEU A 92 4.56 -11.43 6.01
CA LEU A 92 4.02 -12.46 5.12
C LEU A 92 2.48 -12.38 4.92
N PRO A 93 1.65 -12.15 5.96
CA PRO A 93 0.22 -11.95 5.76
C PRO A 93 -0.12 -10.83 4.76
N LEU A 94 0.53 -9.66 4.86
CA LEU A 94 0.32 -8.57 3.91
C LEU A 94 0.81 -8.91 2.51
N VAL A 95 1.96 -9.60 2.39
CA VAL A 95 2.48 -10.10 1.11
C VAL A 95 1.45 -10.99 0.42
N GLN A 96 0.84 -11.91 1.16
CA GLN A 96 -0.19 -12.81 0.63
C GLN A 96 -1.45 -12.06 0.20
N ILE A 97 -1.92 -11.08 0.99
CA ILE A 97 -3.12 -10.29 0.67
C ILE A 97 -2.92 -9.51 -0.63
N LEU A 98 -1.79 -8.80 -0.76
CA LEU A 98 -1.49 -7.99 -1.93
C LEU A 98 -1.27 -8.86 -3.17
N SER A 99 -0.53 -9.96 -3.04
CA SER A 99 -0.32 -10.94 -4.11
C SER A 99 -1.64 -11.53 -4.62
N LYS A 100 -2.53 -11.96 -3.71
CA LYS A 100 -3.87 -12.48 -4.07
C LYS A 100 -4.77 -11.42 -4.71
N SER A 101 -4.54 -10.14 -4.41
CA SER A 101 -5.25 -9.01 -5.03
C SER A 101 -4.75 -8.68 -6.44
N GLY A 102 -3.69 -9.35 -6.92
CA GLY A 102 -3.14 -9.16 -8.26
C GLY A 102 -1.91 -8.25 -8.31
N ALA A 103 -1.31 -7.91 -7.16
CA ALA A 103 -0.08 -7.12 -7.14
C ALA A 103 1.06 -7.83 -7.88
N GLU A 104 1.77 -7.07 -8.70
CA GLU A 104 2.89 -7.58 -9.50
C GLU A 104 4.07 -7.97 -8.58
N ILE A 105 4.47 -9.25 -8.63
CA ILE A 105 5.59 -9.77 -7.84
C ILE A 105 6.96 -9.56 -8.50
N HIS A 106 6.98 -9.33 -9.82
CA HIS A 106 8.20 -9.15 -10.60
C HIS A 106 8.55 -7.66 -10.78
N VAL A 107 8.38 -6.88 -9.72
CA VAL A 107 8.73 -5.45 -9.71
C VAL A 107 10.18 -5.25 -9.25
N LYS A 108 10.80 -4.21 -9.78
CA LYS A 108 12.12 -3.73 -9.35
C LYS A 108 12.02 -2.26 -8.99
N THR A 109 12.65 -1.82 -7.91
CA THR A 109 12.76 -0.39 -7.52
C THR A 109 13.59 0.42 -8.53
N VAL A 110 13.73 1.73 -8.29
CA VAL A 110 14.61 2.58 -9.11
C VAL A 110 16.08 2.15 -9.01
N SER A 111 16.52 1.61 -7.87
CA SER A 111 17.88 1.05 -7.71
C SER A 111 18.05 -0.31 -8.40
N GLY A 112 16.98 -0.90 -8.95
CA GLY A 112 17.00 -2.19 -9.63
C GLY A 112 16.78 -3.40 -8.72
N GLU A 113 16.56 -3.17 -7.42
CA GLU A 113 16.31 -4.19 -6.40
C GLU A 113 14.90 -4.79 -6.56
N SER A 114 14.82 -6.12 -6.59
CA SER A 114 13.59 -6.90 -6.68
C SER A 114 13.06 -7.32 -5.30
N LEU A 115 11.81 -7.79 -5.26
CA LEU A 115 11.23 -8.37 -4.03
C LEU A 115 12.01 -9.58 -3.51
N TYR A 116 12.57 -10.38 -4.43
CA TYR A 116 13.33 -11.58 -4.08
C TYR A 116 14.66 -11.19 -3.43
N GLU A 117 15.43 -10.31 -4.08
CA GLU A 117 16.71 -9.81 -3.54
C GLU A 117 16.50 -9.16 -2.17
N LEU A 118 15.46 -8.33 -2.02
CA LEU A 118 15.12 -7.73 -0.72
C LEU A 118 14.82 -8.78 0.36
N ALA A 119 14.00 -9.80 0.06
CA ALA A 119 13.67 -10.85 1.02
C ALA A 119 14.89 -11.69 1.40
N GLU A 120 15.80 -11.94 0.44
CA GLU A 120 17.05 -12.65 0.65
C GLU A 120 18.03 -11.86 1.53
N GLU A 121 18.25 -10.58 1.22
CA GLU A 121 19.12 -9.71 2.01
C GLU A 121 18.64 -9.56 3.46
N ARG A 122 17.33 -9.67 3.69
CA ARG A 122 16.72 -9.57 5.01
C ARG A 122 16.56 -10.90 5.75
N GLY A 123 16.78 -12.03 5.08
CA GLY A 123 16.60 -13.37 5.66
C GLY A 123 15.14 -13.76 5.91
N GLU A 124 14.22 -13.26 5.09
CA GLU A 124 12.78 -13.52 5.21
C GLU A 124 12.39 -14.86 4.55
N ASP A 125 12.86 -15.97 5.11
CA ASP A 125 12.74 -17.33 4.54
C ASP A 125 11.32 -17.71 4.12
N ALA A 126 10.32 -17.38 4.95
CA ALA A 126 8.92 -17.69 4.66
C ALA A 126 8.37 -16.88 3.46
N ILE A 127 8.86 -15.65 3.26
CA ILE A 127 8.51 -14.84 2.08
C ILE A 127 9.25 -15.37 0.85
N LEU A 128 10.51 -15.76 0.97
CA LEU A 128 11.26 -16.39 -0.13
C LEU A 128 10.58 -17.68 -0.61
N GLU A 129 10.15 -18.54 0.31
CA GLU A 129 9.40 -19.74 -0.01
C GLU A 129 8.10 -19.40 -0.76
N TYR A 130 7.36 -18.41 -0.27
CA TYR A 130 6.12 -17.95 -0.91
C TYR A 130 6.36 -17.39 -2.31
N LEU A 131 7.35 -16.50 -2.50
CA LEU A 131 7.69 -15.93 -3.80
C LEU A 131 8.14 -17.03 -4.78
N ASN A 132 8.96 -17.98 -4.33
CA ASN A 132 9.40 -19.13 -5.14
C ASN A 132 8.23 -20.04 -5.57
N ALA A 133 7.23 -20.24 -4.70
CA ALA A 133 6.06 -21.01 -5.04
C ALA A 133 5.23 -20.34 -6.17
N LEU A 134 5.17 -19.01 -6.17
CA LEU A 134 4.46 -18.24 -7.20
C LEU A 134 5.17 -18.25 -8.56
N THR A 135 6.51 -18.27 -8.58
CA THR A 135 7.27 -18.27 -9.85
C THR A 135 7.31 -19.63 -10.53
N LYS A 136 7.26 -20.72 -9.76
CA LYS A 136 7.24 -22.10 -10.28
C LYS A 136 5.87 -22.56 -10.79
N SER A 137 4.81 -21.80 -10.50
CA SER A 137 3.42 -22.16 -10.85
C SER A 137 2.96 -21.61 -12.23
N LYS A 138 3.88 -21.13 -13.08
CA LYS A 138 3.64 -20.67 -14.45
C LYS A 138 4.55 -21.40 -15.43
#